data_AF-A0A946MN04-F1
#
_entry.id   AF-A0A946MN04-F1
#
_cell.length_a   1.000
_cell.length_b   1.000
_cell.length_c   1.000
_cell.angle_alpha   90.00
_cell.angle_beta   90.00
_cell.angle_gamma   90.00
#
_symmetry.space_group_name_H-M   'P 1'
#
loop_
_entity.id
_entity.type
_entity.pdbx_description
1 polymer ?
#
loop_
_entity_poly.entity_id
_entity_poly.type
_entity_poly.pdbx_seq_one_letter_code
_entity_poly.pdbx_strand_id
1 'polypeptide(L)'
;MVAAFLVFFMQPGFAMLEAGFTRAKNVANILMKNFMDFCMASIGFWAVGYAIMFGAGNIFAGSSYFFLSGIPDQTFGLPTLAFWFFQLAFAGAAATIVAGAMAERTKFSAYLIYSLIISALIYPIVGHW
;
A
#
# COMPACT_ATOMS: atom_id res chain seq x y z
N MET A 1 -0.82 -17.70 2.37
CA MET A 1 -1.02 -16.74 3.50
C MET A 1 0.28 -16.44 4.26
N VAL A 2 1.13 -17.42 4.60
CA VAL A 2 2.42 -17.16 5.26
C VAL A 2 3.26 -16.12 4.50
N ALA A 3 3.35 -16.23 3.18
CA ALA A 3 4.04 -15.23 2.36
C ALA A 3 3.46 -13.80 2.51
N ALA A 4 2.14 -13.65 2.59
CA ALA A 4 1.51 -12.34 2.81
C ALA A 4 1.86 -11.76 4.18
N PHE A 5 1.92 -12.60 5.21
CA PHE A 5 2.39 -12.17 6.54
C PHE A 5 3.85 -11.74 6.53
N LEU A 6 4.72 -12.44 5.80
CA LEU A 6 6.13 -12.05 5.66
C LEU A 6 6.29 -10.69 4.95
N VAL A 7 5.50 -10.45 3.90
CA VAL A 7 5.51 -9.15 3.20
C VAL A 7 4.92 -8.05 4.08
N PHE A 8 3.84 -8.32 4.81
CA PHE A 8 3.33 -7.39 5.80
C PHE A 8 4.37 -7.05 6.87
N PHE A 9 5.21 -8.01 7.28
CA PHE A 9 6.30 -7.78 8.22
C PHE A 9 7.42 -6.87 7.68
N MET A 10 7.43 -6.54 6.39
CA MET A 10 8.29 -5.49 5.85
C MET A 10 7.90 -4.10 6.39
N GLN A 11 6.63 -3.88 6.76
CA GLN A 11 6.16 -2.61 7.33
C GLN A 11 6.89 -2.20 8.62
N PRO A 12 6.93 -3.04 9.67
CA PRO A 12 7.76 -2.74 10.84
C PRO A 12 9.26 -2.75 10.51
N GLY A 13 9.69 -3.53 9.51
CA GLY A 13 11.07 -3.51 9.01
C GLY A 13 11.49 -2.12 8.49
N PHE A 14 10.68 -1.51 7.63
CA PHE A 14 10.92 -0.15 7.12
C PHE A 14 10.83 0.89 8.24
N ALA A 15 9.85 0.78 9.14
CA ALA A 15 9.72 1.69 10.26
C ALA A 15 10.98 1.70 11.16
N MET A 16 11.56 0.52 11.42
CA MET A 16 12.81 0.42 12.18
C MET A 16 14.02 0.95 11.41
N LEU A 17 14.09 0.71 10.10
CA LEU A 17 15.16 1.21 9.24
C LEU A 17 15.14 2.74 9.16
N GLU A 18 13.98 3.35 8.95
CA GLU A 18 13.82 4.80 8.91
C GLU A 18 14.06 5.45 10.28
N ALA A 19 13.62 4.81 11.37
CA ALA A 19 13.94 5.25 12.72
C ALA A 19 15.47 5.23 12.97
N GLY A 20 16.18 4.21 12.46
CA GLY A 20 17.62 4.08 12.61
C GLY A 20 18.43 5.14 11.84
N PHE A 21 17.94 5.58 10.68
CA PHE A 21 18.62 6.59 9.86
C PHE A 21 18.26 8.04 10.20
N THR A 22 17.36 8.27 11.14
CA THR A 22 16.90 9.61 11.49
C THR A 22 17.29 10.03 12.90
N ARG A 23 17.29 11.34 13.14
CA ARG A 23 17.72 11.87 14.44
C ARG A 23 16.74 11.42 15.52
N ALA A 24 17.24 11.02 16.68
CA ALA A 24 16.45 10.52 17.81
C ALA A 24 15.23 11.40 18.16
N LYS A 25 15.36 12.74 18.05
CA LYS A 25 14.27 13.70 18.29
C LYS A 25 13.07 13.58 17.32
N ASN A 26 13.27 12.98 16.14
CA ASN A 26 12.28 12.86 15.08
C ASN A 26 11.72 11.43 14.93
N VAL A 27 12.26 10.44 15.66
CA VAL A 27 11.93 9.02 15.51
C VAL A 27 10.43 8.76 15.72
N ALA A 28 9.84 9.33 16.78
CA ALA A 28 8.41 9.15 17.06
C ALA A 28 7.52 9.64 15.90
N ASN A 29 7.89 10.76 15.28
CA ASN A 29 7.15 11.31 14.14
C ASN A 29 7.23 10.40 12.90
N ILE A 30 8.38 9.75 12.68
CA ILE A 30 8.60 8.85 11.54
C ILE A 30 7.88 7.52 11.73
N LEU A 31 7.91 6.97 12.94
CA LEU A 31 7.13 5.77 13.27
C LEU A 31 5.64 6.02 13.08
N MET A 32 5.13 7.19 13.50
CA MET A 32 3.74 7.57 13.29
C MET A 32 3.40 7.72 11.81
N LYS A 33 4.31 8.28 11.00
CA LYS A 33 4.15 8.37 9.54
C LYS A 33 4.07 6.99 8.89
N ASN A 34 4.95 6.06 9.24
CA ASN A 34 4.95 4.70 8.70
C ASN A 34 3.66 3.95 9.05
N PHE A 35 3.20 4.06 10.30
CA PHE A 35 1.96 3.42 10.71
C PHE A 35 0.75 3.97 9.92
N MET A 36 0.68 5.29 9.80
CA MET A 36 -0.41 5.95 9.08
C MET A 36 -0.33 5.75 7.57
N ASP A 37 0.88 5.60 7.02
CA ASP A 37 1.12 5.22 5.62
C ASP A 37 0.38 3.92 5.29
N PHE A 38 0.59 2.89 6.12
CA PHE A 38 -0.05 1.61 5.91
C PHE A 38 -1.58 1.69 6.03
N CYS A 39 -2.11 2.50 6.97
CA CYS A 39 -3.54 2.73 7.07
C CYS A 39 -4.11 3.39 5.81
N MET A 40 -3.45 4.43 5.30
CA MET A 40 -3.88 5.12 4.08
C MET A 40 -3.75 4.22 2.85
N ALA A 41 -2.66 3.47 2.74
CA ALA A 41 -2.47 2.47 1.69
C ALA A 41 -3.55 1.40 1.73
N SER A 42 -3.94 0.97 2.94
CA SER A 42 -4.98 -0.04 3.11
C SER A 42 -6.34 0.45 2.62
N ILE A 43 -6.71 1.68 2.98
CA ILE A 43 -7.96 2.31 2.56
C ILE A 43 -7.96 2.57 1.05
N GLY A 44 -6.87 3.11 0.50
CA GLY A 44 -6.75 3.43 -0.92
C GLY A 44 -6.79 2.18 -1.82
N PHE A 45 -6.06 1.14 -1.42
CA PHE A 45 -6.04 -0.12 -2.17
C PHE A 45 -7.35 -0.91 -2.05
N TRP A 46 -8.01 -0.85 -0.88
CA TRP A 46 -9.35 -1.42 -0.70
C TRP A 46 -10.40 -0.73 -1.57
N ALA A 47 -10.45 0.61 -1.54
CA ALA A 47 -11.50 1.37 -2.21
C ALA A 47 -11.38 1.31 -3.73
N VAL A 48 -10.17 1.54 -4.26
CA VAL A 48 -9.96 1.75 -5.70
C VAL A 48 -8.80 0.92 -6.25
N GLY A 49 -7.73 0.72 -5.48
CA GLY A 49 -6.50 0.13 -6.03
C GLY A 49 -6.65 -1.32 -6.50
N TYR A 50 -7.39 -2.16 -5.79
CA TYR A 50 -7.65 -3.53 -6.25
C TYR A 50 -8.44 -3.57 -7.57
N ALA A 51 -9.41 -2.66 -7.71
CA ALA A 51 -10.26 -2.56 -8.89
C ALA A 51 -9.46 -2.16 -10.14
N ILE A 52 -8.56 -1.19 -9.98
CA ILE A 52 -7.70 -0.73 -11.06
C ILE A 52 -6.67 -1.80 -11.44
N MET A 53 -6.12 -2.53 -10.47
CA MET A 53 -5.05 -3.50 -10.73
C MET A 53 -5.55 -4.83 -11.31
N PHE A 54 -6.68 -5.36 -10.82
CA PHE A 54 -7.18 -6.69 -11.21
C PHE A 54 -8.57 -6.69 -11.82
N GLY A 55 -9.25 -5.54 -11.89
CA GLY A 55 -10.55 -5.43 -12.56
C GLY A 55 -10.43 -5.60 -14.07
N ALA A 56 -11.51 -6.06 -14.69
CA ALA A 56 -11.61 -6.10 -16.15
C ALA A 56 -11.60 -4.66 -16.71
N GLY A 57 -10.82 -4.40 -17.75
CA GLY A 57 -10.68 -3.06 -18.31
C GLY A 57 -9.68 -3.00 -19.47
N ASN A 58 -9.05 -1.84 -19.60
CA ASN A 58 -8.14 -1.52 -20.70
C ASN A 58 -6.70 -1.83 -20.26
N ILE A 59 -5.72 -1.82 -21.18
CA ILE A 59 -4.30 -2.09 -20.88
C ILE A 59 -3.71 -1.26 -19.72
N PHE A 60 -4.29 -0.10 -19.41
CA PHE A 60 -3.80 0.80 -18.35
C PHE A 60 -4.59 0.76 -17.04
N ALA A 61 -5.85 0.30 -17.04
CA ALA A 61 -6.68 0.32 -15.84
C ALA A 61 -7.89 -0.62 -15.93
N GLY A 62 -8.12 -1.35 -14.85
CA GLY A 62 -9.34 -2.08 -14.56
C GLY A 62 -10.51 -1.17 -14.14
N SER A 63 -11.73 -1.60 -14.47
CA SER A 63 -12.98 -0.84 -14.21
C SER A 63 -14.00 -1.62 -13.37
N SER A 64 -13.59 -2.75 -12.80
CA SER A 64 -14.45 -3.67 -12.02
C SER A 64 -13.90 -3.88 -10.62
N TYR A 65 -14.76 -4.25 -9.66
CA TYR A 65 -14.41 -4.59 -8.26
C TYR A 65 -14.02 -3.43 -7.33
N PHE A 66 -14.55 -2.23 -7.57
CA PHE A 66 -14.42 -1.11 -6.62
C PHE A 66 -14.98 -1.50 -5.23
N PHE A 67 -14.29 -1.09 -4.17
CA PHE A 67 -14.61 -1.46 -2.78
C PHE A 67 -14.66 -2.96 -2.50
N LEU A 68 -13.99 -3.78 -3.32
CA LEU A 68 -14.13 -5.25 -3.31
C LEU A 68 -15.57 -5.73 -3.53
N SER A 69 -16.43 -4.91 -4.15
CA SER A 69 -17.82 -5.28 -4.41
C SER A 69 -17.91 -6.20 -5.63
N GLY A 70 -18.66 -7.30 -5.49
CA GLY A 70 -18.88 -8.26 -6.57
C GLY A 70 -17.65 -9.11 -6.94
N ILE A 71 -16.66 -9.21 -6.05
CA ILE A 71 -15.49 -10.06 -6.28
C ILE A 71 -15.88 -11.54 -6.33
N PRO A 72 -15.25 -12.35 -7.21
CA PRO A 72 -15.43 -13.79 -7.19
C PRO A 72 -14.82 -14.39 -5.91
N ASP A 73 -15.31 -15.55 -5.46
CA ASP A 73 -14.75 -16.23 -4.28
C ASP A 73 -13.29 -16.66 -4.47
N GLN A 74 -12.90 -16.93 -5.72
CA GLN A 74 -11.55 -17.29 -6.10
C GLN A 74 -11.04 -16.45 -7.26
N THR A 75 -9.79 -16.00 -7.13
CA THR A 75 -9.04 -15.29 -8.16
C THR A 75 -7.73 -16.04 -8.37
N PHE A 76 -7.47 -16.51 -9.59
CA PHE A 76 -6.31 -17.36 -9.93
C PHE A 76 -6.16 -18.62 -9.04
N GLY A 77 -7.28 -19.26 -8.67
CA GLY A 77 -7.29 -20.47 -7.83
C GLY A 77 -6.96 -20.24 -6.36
N LEU A 78 -6.90 -18.97 -5.92
CA LEU A 78 -6.70 -18.57 -4.53
C LEU A 78 -7.95 -17.83 -4.01
N PRO A 79 -8.27 -17.93 -2.71
CA PRO A 79 -9.31 -17.10 -2.10
C PRO A 79 -9.02 -15.62 -2.36
N THR A 80 -9.98 -14.90 -2.94
CA THR A 80 -9.76 -13.53 -3.42
C THR A 80 -9.33 -12.58 -2.31
N LEU A 81 -9.86 -12.74 -1.10
CA LEU A 81 -9.43 -11.96 0.08
C LEU A 81 -7.97 -12.22 0.48
N ALA A 82 -7.49 -13.46 0.37
CA ALA A 82 -6.11 -13.79 0.67
C ALA A 82 -5.16 -13.22 -0.39
N PHE A 83 -5.59 -13.24 -1.66
CA PHE A 83 -4.86 -12.61 -2.76
C PHE A 83 -4.86 -11.08 -2.63
N TRP A 84 -6.00 -10.48 -2.29
CA TRP A 84 -6.11 -9.05 -2.00
C TRP A 84 -5.16 -8.63 -0.88
N PHE A 85 -5.15 -9.34 0.25
CA PHE A 85 -4.27 -9.03 1.38
C PHE A 85 -2.78 -9.16 1.02
N PHE A 86 -2.43 -10.15 0.19
CA PHE A 86 -1.07 -10.27 -0.33
C PHE A 86 -0.68 -9.04 -1.15
N GLN A 87 -1.54 -8.58 -2.05
CA GLN A 87 -1.28 -7.41 -2.90
C GLN A 87 -1.30 -6.10 -2.12
N LEU A 88 -2.19 -5.97 -1.14
CA LEU A 88 -2.22 -4.88 -0.18
C LEU A 88 -0.86 -4.70 0.51
N ALA A 89 -0.24 -5.81 0.94
CA ALA A 89 1.05 -5.76 1.61
C ALA A 89 2.17 -5.25 0.68
N PHE A 90 2.15 -5.60 -0.61
CA PHE A 90 3.08 -5.05 -1.61
C PHE A 90 2.81 -3.58 -1.92
N ALA A 91 1.54 -3.18 -2.09
CA ALA A 91 1.16 -1.79 -2.31
C ALA A 91 1.60 -0.91 -1.13
N GLY A 92 1.40 -1.39 0.10
CA GLY A 92 1.90 -0.75 1.31
C GLY A 92 3.43 -0.64 1.30
N ALA A 93 4.14 -1.73 0.99
CA ALA A 93 5.61 -1.70 0.93
C ALA A 93 6.13 -0.69 -0.10
N ALA A 94 5.49 -0.60 -1.27
CA ALA A 94 5.84 0.37 -2.31
C ALA A 94 5.62 1.82 -1.86
N ALA A 95 4.51 2.10 -1.15
CA ALA A 95 4.25 3.43 -0.58
C ALA A 95 5.34 3.83 0.44
N THR A 96 5.71 2.89 1.31
CA THR A 96 6.65 3.12 2.40
C THR A 96 8.09 3.33 1.92
N ILE A 97 8.53 2.70 0.83
CA ILE A 97 9.89 2.93 0.28
C ILE A 97 10.13 4.41 -0.04
N VAL A 98 9.11 5.10 -0.56
CA VAL A 98 9.23 6.52 -0.89
C VAL A 98 9.16 7.40 0.37
N ALA A 99 8.54 6.91 1.45
CA ALA A 99 8.54 7.54 2.76
C ALA A 99 9.95 7.77 3.30
N GLY A 100 10.78 6.72 3.25
CA GLY A 100 12.15 6.77 3.72
C GLY A 100 12.99 7.80 2.98
N ALA A 101 12.78 7.94 1.66
CA ALA A 101 13.45 8.96 0.85
C ALA A 101 13.04 10.40 1.25
N MET A 102 11.80 10.57 1.74
CA MET A 102 11.22 11.85 2.11
C MET A 102 11.28 12.15 3.62
N ALA A 103 12.03 11.33 4.37
CA ALA A 103 12.16 11.46 5.81
C ALA A 103 12.68 12.84 6.23
N GLU A 104 12.22 13.33 7.39
CA GLU A 104 12.55 14.63 7.99
C GLU A 104 12.14 15.92 7.23
N ARG A 105 11.78 15.87 5.94
CA ARG A 105 11.56 17.08 5.11
C ARG A 105 10.11 17.36 4.70
N THR A 106 9.19 16.42 4.96
CA THR A 106 7.79 16.50 4.50
C THR A 106 6.80 16.80 5.62
N LYS A 107 5.81 17.64 5.31
CA LYS A 107 4.63 17.86 6.16
C LYS A 107 3.81 16.56 6.24
N PHE A 108 3.33 16.23 7.44
CA PHE A 108 2.57 15.01 7.70
C PHE A 108 1.31 14.88 6.83
N SER A 109 0.53 15.96 6.70
CA SER A 109 -0.70 15.94 5.89
C SER A 109 -0.43 15.72 4.40
N ALA A 110 0.63 16.33 3.86
CA ALA A 110 1.03 16.12 2.47
C ALA A 110 1.46 14.66 2.22
N TYR A 111 2.11 14.06 3.21
CA TYR A 111 2.54 12.67 3.18
C TYR A 111 1.34 11.68 3.14
N LEU A 112 0.28 11.94 3.91
CA LEU A 112 -0.93 11.10 3.87
C LEU A 112 -1.65 11.14 2.51
N ILE A 113 -1.74 12.33 1.91
CA ILE A 113 -2.35 12.50 0.59
C ILE A 113 -1.52 11.75 -0.45
N TYR A 114 -0.19 11.87 -0.38
CA TYR A 114 0.72 11.12 -1.24
C TYR A 114 0.52 9.60 -1.11
N SER A 115 0.47 9.08 0.11
CA SER A 115 0.26 7.65 0.40
C SER A 115 -1.05 7.12 -0.18
N LEU A 116 -2.13 7.92 -0.08
CA LEU A 116 -3.42 7.59 -0.69
C LEU A 116 -3.31 7.54 -2.23
N ILE A 117 -2.66 8.52 -2.85
CA ILE A 117 -2.56 8.60 -4.32
C ILE A 117 -1.72 7.46 -4.89
N ILE A 118 -0.58 7.14 -4.27
CA ILE A 118 0.27 6.07 -4.77
C ILE A 118 -0.41 4.70 -4.65
N SER A 119 -1.08 4.43 -3.53
CA SER A 119 -1.76 3.15 -3.28
C SER A 119 -3.07 2.99 -4.06
N ALA A 120 -3.79 4.08 -4.33
CA ALA A 120 -5.06 4.04 -5.04
C ALA A 120 -4.93 4.12 -6.57
N LEU A 121 -3.91 4.82 -7.09
CA LEU A 121 -3.79 5.10 -8.53
C LEU A 121 -2.46 4.64 -9.13
N ILE A 122 -1.34 5.19 -8.66
CA ILE A 122 -0.05 5.00 -9.36
C ILE A 122 0.39 3.54 -9.35
N TYR A 123 0.43 2.91 -8.16
CA TYR A 123 0.85 1.52 -8.01
C TYR A 123 -0.10 0.55 -8.73
N PRO A 124 -1.43 0.65 -8.57
CA PRO A 124 -2.40 -0.16 -9.30
C PRO A 124 -2.33 -0.07 -10.82
N ILE A 125 -2.13 1.13 -11.39
CA ILE A 125 -2.02 1.33 -12.85
C ILE A 125 -0.78 0.61 -13.38
N VAL A 126 0.36 0.76 -12.71
CA VAL A 126 1.61 0.08 -13.10
C VAL A 126 1.50 -1.44 -12.90
N GLY A 127 0.76 -1.88 -11.89
CA GLY A 127 0.50 -3.31 -11.68
C GLY A 127 -0.52 -3.94 -12.65
N HIS A 128 -1.28 -3.11 -13.38
CA HIS A 128 -2.27 -3.57 -14.36
C HIS A 128 -1.68 -3.74 -15.77
N TRP A 129 -0.70 -2.91 -16.13
CA TRP A 129 -0.03 -2.92 -17.44
C TRP A 129 0.84 -4.18 -17.63
#